data_AF-W2QC13-F1
#
_entry.id   AF-W2QC13-F1
#
_cell.length_a   1.000
_cell.length_b   1.000
_cell.length_c   1.000
_cell.angle_alpha   90.00
_cell.angle_beta   90.00
_cell.angle_gamma   90.00
#
_symmetry.space_group_name_H-M   'P 1'
#
loop_
_entity.id
_entity.type
_entity.pdbx_description
1 polymer ?
#
loop_
_entity_poly.entity_id
_entity_poly.type
_entity_poly.pdbx_seq_one_letter_code
_entity_poly.pdbx_strand_id
1 'polypeptide(L)'
;MLRDHGAKYTLVADDDAPTETMGTHRRLAKRMAVLVAVALCGVAAAVTLLIALKRDVVLTPLSEESKGFKLKTYPPLVEDGGDLVVSWEGEASSTLTSRDYLTLSCGPTTGDGDYLMKKGVKETDANDHSVRFSELYMMRCNYTAVYFNYDEKTDKFKPIAKVEAGMKEPFDTPKHGHLSLTDDETAMAILFNSGSSKTPMVKYGENPQDLKFHATGTTTTYGADDLCHEPANVLGQRAFRDPGFMHTVIMTDLKPDTYYYYQYGHEGHALSHVRRFKSRPPKSTKYANFIAYADMGAYVEPGSASTAGRVYEEVMGGGYDSFLLHFGDISYARSVGYIWDQFFHLIEPYATRLYVHLDVNVEDYEC
;
A
#
# COMPACT_ATOMS: atom_id res chain seq x y z
N MET A 1 50.02 -14.93 -9.05
CA MET A 1 49.48 -16.21 -8.54
C MET A 1 48.18 -15.87 -7.84
N LEU A 2 47.00 -15.85 -8.47
CA LEU A 2 46.27 -16.87 -9.24
C LEU A 2 45.95 -18.14 -8.43
N ARG A 3 44.68 -18.21 -7.99
CA ARG A 3 43.79 -19.36 -7.73
C ARG A 3 42.55 -18.76 -7.04
N ASP A 4 41.44 -18.48 -7.71
CA ASP A 4 40.50 -19.38 -8.41
C ASP A 4 40.10 -20.60 -7.57
N HIS A 5 38.87 -20.56 -7.06
CA HIS A 5 38.04 -21.73 -6.79
C HIS A 5 36.56 -21.33 -6.87
N GLY A 6 36.00 -21.46 -8.08
CA GLY A 6 34.56 -21.58 -8.27
C GLY A 6 34.02 -22.93 -7.81
N ALA A 7 32.76 -22.92 -7.37
CA ALA A 7 31.84 -24.04 -7.37
C ALA A 7 30.46 -23.44 -7.75
N LYS A 8 30.01 -23.57 -9.00
CA LYS A 8 29.24 -24.67 -9.59
C LYS A 8 28.02 -25.08 -8.75
N TYR A 9 26.88 -24.44 -9.03
CA TYR A 9 25.56 -25.01 -8.75
C TYR A 9 25.02 -25.65 -10.02
N THR A 10 24.66 -26.92 -9.92
CA THR A 10 24.04 -27.71 -10.98
C THR A 10 22.53 -27.66 -10.75
N LEU A 11 21.77 -27.13 -11.73
CA LEU A 11 20.32 -27.25 -11.74
C LEU A 11 19.98 -28.68 -12.18
N VAL A 12 19.34 -29.44 -11.30
CA VAL A 12 18.67 -30.70 -11.63
C VAL A 12 17.23 -30.33 -11.92
N ALA A 13 16.82 -30.49 -13.17
CA ALA A 13 15.42 -30.49 -13.57
C ALA A 13 14.88 -31.91 -13.36
N ASP A 14 13.85 -32.05 -12.54
CA ASP A 14 12.98 -33.22 -12.57
C ASP A 14 11.61 -32.77 -13.08
N ASP A 15 11.34 -33.17 -14.32
CA ASP A 15 9.99 -33.37 -14.85
C ASP A 15 9.32 -34.51 -14.06
N ASP A 16 8.07 -34.34 -13.65
CA ASP A 16 7.07 -35.40 -13.73
C ASP A 16 5.67 -34.87 -13.40
N ALA A 17 4.84 -34.79 -14.43
CA ALA A 17 3.39 -34.65 -14.32
C ALA A 17 2.72 -36.03 -14.32
N PRO A 18 1.64 -36.23 -13.56
CA PRO A 18 0.65 -37.24 -13.89
C PRO A 18 -0.67 -36.62 -14.34
N THR A 19 -1.03 -36.94 -15.57
CA THR A 19 -2.39 -36.94 -16.15
C THR A 19 -3.36 -37.81 -15.34
N GLU A 20 -4.62 -37.36 -15.19
CA GLU A 20 -5.90 -38.11 -15.21
C GLU A 20 -7.02 -37.13 -14.77
N THR A 21 -8.28 -37.09 -15.22
CA THR A 21 -9.08 -37.74 -16.26
C THR A 21 -10.36 -36.89 -16.45
N MET A 22 -10.91 -36.88 -17.67
CA MET A 22 -12.17 -36.23 -18.04
C MET A 22 -13.38 -36.85 -17.32
N GLY A 23 -14.19 -36.00 -16.65
CA GLY A 23 -15.55 -36.31 -16.24
C GLY A 23 -16.56 -35.38 -16.93
N THR A 24 -17.41 -35.94 -17.79
CA THR A 24 -18.41 -35.21 -18.58
C THR A 24 -19.80 -35.20 -17.93
N HIS A 25 -20.51 -34.08 -18.13
CA HIS A 25 -21.96 -33.88 -18.17
C HIS A 25 -22.81 -33.98 -16.88
N ARG A 26 -23.41 -32.82 -16.52
CA ARG A 26 -24.86 -32.63 -16.69
C ARG A 26 -25.26 -31.15 -16.68
N ARG A 27 -25.74 -30.67 -17.83
CA ARG A 27 -26.58 -29.46 -17.95
C ARG A 27 -27.94 -29.78 -17.36
N LEU A 28 -28.43 -28.96 -16.42
CA LEU A 28 -29.87 -28.80 -16.20
C LEU A 28 -30.27 -27.43 -16.76
N ALA A 29 -31.04 -27.48 -17.85
CA ALA A 29 -31.80 -26.36 -18.38
C ALA A 29 -33.30 -26.72 -18.27
N LYS A 30 -34.13 -25.67 -18.23
CA LYS A 30 -35.62 -25.60 -18.27
C LYS A 30 -36.27 -25.50 -16.88
N ARG A 31 -37.21 -24.58 -16.61
CA ARG A 31 -38.15 -23.81 -17.46
C ARG A 31 -38.64 -22.57 -16.68
N MET A 32 -38.62 -21.38 -17.29
CA MET A 32 -39.79 -20.60 -17.79
C MET A 32 -40.83 -20.16 -16.74
N ALA A 33 -40.98 -18.84 -16.57
CA ALA A 33 -42.23 -18.14 -16.90
C ALA A 33 -41.98 -16.63 -17.02
N VAL A 34 -42.35 -16.08 -18.18
CA VAL A 34 -42.49 -14.66 -18.47
C VAL A 34 -43.92 -14.26 -18.11
N LEU A 35 -44.09 -13.11 -17.46
CA LEU A 35 -45.33 -12.33 -17.53
C LEU A 35 -44.96 -10.84 -17.46
N VAL A 36 -44.97 -10.21 -18.64
CA VAL A 36 -44.99 -8.76 -18.80
C VAL A 36 -46.45 -8.35 -18.87
N ALA A 37 -46.87 -7.44 -17.98
CA ALA A 37 -48.10 -6.69 -18.13
C ALA A 37 -47.79 -5.22 -17.83
N VAL A 38 -47.86 -4.39 -18.87
CA VAL A 38 -47.85 -2.93 -18.76
C VAL A 38 -49.30 -2.46 -18.77
N ALA A 39 -49.72 -1.76 -17.73
CA ALA A 39 -50.88 -0.88 -17.78
C ALA A 39 -50.66 0.30 -16.82
N LEU A 40 -50.66 1.50 -17.39
CA LEU A 40 -50.61 2.81 -16.74
C LEU A 40 -51.94 3.11 -16.04
N CYS A 41 -51.88 3.61 -14.79
CA CYS A 41 -52.65 4.73 -14.22
C CYS A 41 -52.78 4.59 -12.69
N GLY A 42 -52.58 5.69 -11.96
CA GLY A 42 -53.18 5.90 -10.63
C GLY A 42 -52.19 6.13 -9.49
N VAL A 43 -51.97 7.41 -9.19
CA VAL A 43 -51.34 7.89 -7.96
C VAL A 43 -52.17 7.48 -6.74
N ALA A 44 -51.62 6.69 -5.82
CA ALA A 44 -51.85 6.78 -4.36
C ALA A 44 -51.12 5.67 -3.57
N ALA A 45 -50.25 6.11 -2.66
CA ALA A 45 -49.94 5.51 -1.36
C ALA A 45 -49.66 3.99 -1.23
N ALA A 46 -48.38 3.62 -1.19
CA ALA A 46 -47.86 2.58 -0.29
C ALA A 46 -46.31 2.67 -0.24
N VAL A 47 -45.76 3.39 0.73
CA VAL A 47 -44.34 3.30 1.09
C VAL A 47 -44.18 2.04 1.94
N THR A 48 -43.99 0.90 1.30
CA THR A 48 -43.58 -0.34 1.97
C THR A 48 -42.06 -0.30 2.18
N LEU A 49 -41.70 -0.21 3.45
CA LEU A 49 -40.37 -0.28 4.02
C LEU A 49 -39.64 -1.58 3.59
N LEU A 50 -38.70 -1.48 2.66
CA LEU A 50 -37.69 -2.50 2.39
C LEU A 50 -36.35 -2.00 2.95
N ILE A 51 -36.20 -2.08 4.27
CA ILE A 51 -34.90 -2.04 4.93
C ILE A 51 -34.60 -3.49 5.30
N ALA A 52 -33.81 -4.17 4.47
CA ALA A 52 -33.27 -5.47 4.78
C ALA A 52 -31.76 -5.45 4.52
N LEU A 53 -31.03 -5.46 5.64
CA LEU A 53 -29.68 -5.98 5.83
C LEU A 53 -28.51 -5.14 5.27
N LYS A 54 -28.42 -3.87 5.68
CA LYS A 54 -27.14 -3.39 6.21
C LYS A 54 -27.05 -3.86 7.65
N ARG A 55 -26.22 -4.86 7.92
CA ARG A 55 -25.71 -5.05 9.28
C ARG A 55 -24.79 -3.87 9.52
N ASP A 56 -25.34 -2.79 10.06
CA ASP A 56 -24.54 -1.81 10.77
C ASP A 56 -23.92 -2.58 11.93
N VAL A 57 -22.64 -2.92 11.79
CA VAL A 57 -21.82 -3.32 12.93
C VAL A 57 -21.76 -2.08 13.81
N VAL A 58 -22.67 -2.01 14.76
CA VAL A 58 -22.62 -1.05 15.86
C VAL A 58 -21.36 -1.41 16.64
N LEU A 59 -20.27 -0.73 16.31
CA LEU A 59 -19.11 -0.63 17.20
C LEU A 59 -19.63 -0.02 18.49
N THR A 60 -19.85 -0.86 19.50
CA THR A 60 -20.04 -0.41 20.87
C THR A 60 -18.86 0.52 21.16
N PRO A 61 -19.08 1.80 21.52
CA PRO A 61 -18.00 2.60 22.06
C PRO A 61 -17.42 1.81 23.22
N LEU A 62 -16.10 1.67 23.29
CA LEU A 62 -15.45 1.19 24.51
C LEU A 62 -15.89 2.15 25.61
N SER A 63 -16.92 1.75 26.35
CA SER A 63 -17.50 2.51 27.44
C SER A 63 -16.42 2.71 28.49
N GLU A 64 -16.53 3.82 29.21
CA GLU A 64 -15.67 4.31 30.28
C GLU A 64 -15.52 3.33 31.47
N GLU A 65 -15.06 2.09 31.23
CA GLU A 65 -14.97 1.02 32.24
C GLU A 65 -13.57 0.78 32.81
N SER A 66 -12.57 1.58 32.40
CA SER A 66 -11.34 1.70 33.17
C SER A 66 -11.31 3.05 33.87
N LYS A 67 -11.46 3.06 35.19
CA LYS A 67 -11.29 4.26 36.03
C LYS A 67 -9.82 4.70 36.00
N GLY A 68 -9.41 5.36 34.92
CA GLY A 68 -8.11 6.02 34.82
C GLY A 68 -7.10 5.39 33.86
N PHE A 69 -7.27 4.14 33.40
CA PHE A 69 -6.35 3.54 32.42
C PHE A 69 -6.47 4.23 31.05
N LYS A 70 -5.38 4.81 30.57
CA LYS A 70 -5.36 5.57 29.31
C LYS A 70 -4.14 5.23 28.50
N LEU A 71 -4.33 5.14 27.18
CA LEU A 71 -3.23 5.03 26.22
C LEU A 71 -2.81 6.41 25.73
N LYS A 72 -1.51 6.55 25.46
CA LYS A 72 -0.90 7.71 24.82
C LYS A 72 0.00 7.26 23.69
N THR A 73 0.22 8.14 22.73
CA THR A 73 1.07 7.89 21.57
C THR A 73 2.21 8.89 21.52
N TYR A 74 3.39 8.41 21.12
CA TYR A 74 4.53 9.25 20.75
C TYR A 74 5.21 8.69 19.49
N PRO A 75 5.40 9.51 18.45
CA PRO A 75 4.90 10.88 18.30
C PRO A 75 3.35 10.93 18.23
N PRO A 76 2.72 12.10 18.44
CA PRO A 76 1.27 12.24 18.30
C PRO A 76 0.80 12.09 16.83
N LEU A 77 1.68 12.38 15.88
CA LEU A 77 1.48 12.18 14.45
C LEU A 77 2.66 11.38 13.89
N VAL A 78 2.35 10.32 13.14
CA VAL A 78 3.30 9.36 12.61
C VAL A 78 3.91 9.89 11.31
N GLU A 79 5.23 9.84 11.21
CA GLU A 79 5.92 10.09 9.94
C GLU A 79 5.82 8.84 9.06
N ASP A 80 5.74 9.02 7.75
CA ASP A 80 5.73 7.91 6.80
C ASP A 80 7.05 7.12 6.84
N GLY A 81 6.96 5.83 7.17
CA GLY A 81 8.11 4.96 7.49
C GLY A 81 8.59 5.07 8.95
N GLY A 82 7.89 5.82 9.79
CA GLY A 82 8.28 6.10 11.17
C GLY A 82 7.77 5.09 12.21
N ASP A 83 8.20 5.30 13.46
CA ASP A 83 7.77 4.51 14.61
C ASP A 83 6.58 5.15 15.34
N LEU A 84 5.78 4.32 16.02
CA LEU A 84 4.75 4.72 16.98
C LEU A 84 4.96 3.97 18.29
N VAL A 85 5.26 4.73 19.35
CA VAL A 85 5.30 4.21 20.71
C VAL A 85 3.94 4.44 21.37
N VAL A 86 3.30 3.36 21.78
CA VAL A 86 2.05 3.39 22.54
C VAL A 86 2.39 3.12 23.99
N SER A 87 2.13 4.10 24.86
CA SER A 87 2.33 3.98 26.31
C SER A 87 1.00 3.99 27.05
N TRP A 88 1.01 3.52 28.29
CA TRP A 88 -0.17 3.50 29.15
C TRP A 88 0.10 4.05 30.54
N GLU A 89 -0.92 4.67 31.12
CA GLU A 89 -0.90 5.19 32.49
C GLU A 89 -2.24 4.93 33.18
N GLY A 90 -2.24 5.02 34.52
CA GLY A 90 -3.43 4.83 35.35
C GLY A 90 -3.67 3.37 35.75
N GLU A 91 -4.77 3.14 36.47
CA GLU A 91 -5.12 1.84 37.03
C GLU A 91 -6.15 1.13 36.13
N ALA A 92 -5.80 -0.08 35.70
CA ALA A 92 -6.75 -0.97 35.04
C ALA A 92 -7.71 -1.61 36.07
N SER A 93 -8.93 -1.90 35.64
CA SER A 93 -9.96 -2.53 36.49
C SER A 93 -9.59 -3.96 36.93
N SER A 94 -8.66 -4.59 36.21
CA SER A 94 -8.05 -5.88 36.50
C SER A 94 -6.53 -5.75 36.47
N THR A 95 -5.84 -6.63 37.19
CA THR A 95 -4.38 -6.65 37.24
C THR A 95 -3.81 -6.87 35.84
N LEU A 96 -2.86 -6.01 35.45
CA LEU A 96 -2.12 -6.18 34.20
C LEU A 96 -1.24 -7.42 34.30
N THR A 97 -1.16 -8.18 33.21
CA THR A 97 -0.44 -9.44 33.16
C THR A 97 0.63 -9.43 32.07
N SER A 98 1.59 -10.35 32.15
CA SER A 98 2.56 -10.56 31.08
C SER A 98 1.96 -11.13 29.80
N ARG A 99 0.69 -11.59 29.82
CA ARG A 99 -0.04 -12.09 28.65
C ARG A 99 -0.75 -10.98 27.89
N ASP A 100 -0.83 -9.78 28.46
CA ASP A 100 -1.48 -8.63 27.84
C ASP A 100 -0.78 -8.26 26.53
N TYR A 101 -1.53 -7.66 25.61
CA TYR A 101 -0.99 -7.27 24.31
C TYR A 101 -1.69 -6.04 23.76
N LEU A 102 -1.03 -5.41 22.79
CA LEU A 102 -1.60 -4.35 21.99
C LEU A 102 -1.76 -4.83 20.55
N THR A 103 -2.85 -4.42 19.92
CA THR A 103 -3.03 -4.54 18.47
C THR A 103 -2.92 -3.19 17.82
N LEU A 104 -2.41 -3.16 16.59
CA LEU A 104 -2.40 -1.98 15.73
C LEU A 104 -3.20 -2.27 14.46
N SER A 105 -4.07 -1.35 14.06
CA SER A 105 -4.87 -1.38 12.83
C SER A 105 -4.81 0.00 12.16
N CYS A 106 -5.20 0.08 10.90
CA CYS A 106 -5.30 1.35 10.18
C CYS A 106 -6.56 1.35 9.28
N GLY A 107 -7.48 2.27 9.57
CA GLY A 107 -8.79 2.31 8.94
C GLY A 107 -9.82 1.38 9.62
N PRO A 108 -10.93 1.02 8.94
CA PRO A 108 -11.98 0.20 9.53
C PRO A 108 -11.49 -1.24 9.78
N THR A 109 -11.94 -1.83 10.88
CA THR A 109 -11.72 -3.24 11.21
C THR A 109 -13.03 -4.02 11.11
N THR A 110 -12.94 -5.30 10.80
CA THR A 110 -14.10 -6.23 10.74
C THR A 110 -14.44 -6.86 12.09
N GLY A 111 -13.58 -6.67 13.10
CA GLY A 111 -13.79 -7.11 14.48
C GLY A 111 -12.49 -7.04 15.30
N ASP A 112 -12.53 -7.51 16.55
CA ASP A 112 -11.37 -7.45 17.48
C ASP A 112 -10.17 -8.29 17.03
N GLY A 113 -10.39 -9.31 16.19
CA GLY A 113 -9.35 -10.16 15.62
C GLY A 113 -8.69 -9.59 14.37
N ASP A 114 -9.15 -8.45 13.86
CA ASP A 114 -8.70 -7.86 12.61
C ASP A 114 -7.69 -6.74 12.87
N TYR A 115 -6.40 -7.07 12.78
CA TYR A 115 -5.29 -6.16 13.07
C TYR A 115 -4.10 -6.38 12.13
N LEU A 116 -3.34 -5.31 11.88
CA LEU A 116 -2.08 -5.36 11.14
C LEU A 116 -0.99 -6.04 11.97
N MET A 117 -0.83 -5.58 13.21
CA MET A 117 0.22 -6.02 14.12
C MET A 117 -0.35 -6.35 15.49
N LYS A 118 0.26 -7.32 16.15
CA LYS A 118 0.00 -7.67 17.55
C LYS A 118 1.35 -7.77 18.24
N LYS A 119 1.50 -7.07 19.36
CA LYS A 119 2.71 -7.08 20.19
C LYS A 119 2.36 -7.29 21.65
N GLY A 120 2.99 -8.27 22.28
CA GLY A 120 2.91 -8.52 23.71
C GLY A 120 3.64 -7.47 24.53
N VAL A 121 3.19 -7.22 25.76
CA VAL A 121 3.78 -6.20 26.66
C VAL A 121 5.15 -6.60 27.24
N LYS A 122 5.70 -7.76 26.85
CA LYS A 122 7.02 -8.27 27.25
C LYS A 122 7.91 -8.64 26.05
N GLU A 123 7.53 -8.24 24.84
CA GLU A 123 8.38 -8.40 23.66
C GLU A 123 9.60 -7.48 23.71
N THR A 124 10.58 -7.70 22.82
CA THR A 124 11.86 -6.96 22.80
C THR A 124 11.68 -5.45 22.61
N ASP A 125 10.63 -5.04 21.89
CA ASP A 125 10.31 -3.63 21.64
C ASP A 125 9.32 -3.05 22.66
N ALA A 126 9.17 -3.71 23.80
CA ALA A 126 8.35 -3.29 24.92
C ALA A 126 9.20 -2.91 26.14
N ASN A 127 8.64 -2.05 26.97
CA ASN A 127 9.08 -1.87 28.35
C ASN A 127 7.86 -1.97 29.28
N ASP A 128 8.05 -1.73 30.57
CA ASP A 128 6.96 -1.91 31.56
C ASP A 128 5.72 -1.03 31.32
N HIS A 129 5.82 0.01 30.50
CA HIS A 129 4.73 0.97 30.25
C HIS A 129 4.53 1.37 28.79
N SER A 130 5.18 0.71 27.83
CA SER A 130 5.01 1.01 26.42
C SER A 130 5.41 -0.12 25.49
N VAL A 131 4.82 -0.11 24.30
CA VAL A 131 5.19 -0.95 23.16
C VAL A 131 5.47 -0.07 21.96
N ARG A 132 6.53 -0.36 21.22
CA ARG A 132 6.84 0.29 19.94
C ARG A 132 6.34 -0.54 18.76
N PHE A 133 5.58 0.09 17.88
CA PHE A 133 5.34 -0.37 16.52
C PHE A 133 6.27 0.40 15.59
N SER A 134 6.97 -0.30 14.71
CA SER A 134 7.96 0.29 13.81
C SER A 134 7.50 0.19 12.37
N GLU A 135 8.10 1.02 11.51
CA GLU A 135 7.89 0.98 10.05
C GLU A 135 6.41 1.16 9.68
N LEU A 136 5.82 2.25 10.14
CA LEU A 136 4.43 2.60 9.85
C LEU A 136 4.35 3.53 8.63
N TYR A 137 3.63 3.09 7.61
CA TYR A 137 3.57 3.75 6.31
C TYR A 137 2.33 4.63 6.13
N MET A 138 2.40 5.58 5.20
CA MET A 138 1.25 6.37 4.76
C MET A 138 0.26 5.51 3.96
N MET A 139 -0.70 4.92 4.67
CA MET A 139 -1.77 4.11 4.07
C MET A 139 -3.11 4.83 4.00
N ARG A 140 -3.13 6.17 4.17
CA ARG A 140 -4.32 7.04 4.09
C ARG A 140 -5.37 6.76 5.19
N CYS A 141 -4.91 6.45 6.40
CA CYS A 141 -5.75 6.23 7.58
C CYS A 141 -5.04 6.60 8.87
N ASN A 142 -5.81 6.76 9.94
CA ASN A 142 -5.27 6.82 11.30
C ASN A 142 -4.92 5.42 11.77
N TYR A 143 -3.79 5.31 12.46
CA TYR A 143 -3.42 4.12 13.20
C TYR A 143 -4.20 4.05 14.50
N THR A 144 -4.84 2.91 14.75
CA THR A 144 -5.61 2.62 15.95
C THR A 144 -4.89 1.55 16.76
N ALA A 145 -4.50 1.90 17.98
CA ALA A 145 -3.96 0.96 18.95
C ALA A 145 -5.02 0.59 20.00
N VAL A 146 -5.17 -0.70 20.28
CA VAL A 146 -6.09 -1.22 21.31
C VAL A 146 -5.30 -2.09 22.28
N TYR A 147 -5.47 -1.84 23.58
CA TYR A 147 -4.86 -2.65 24.64
C TYR A 147 -5.84 -3.73 25.10
N PHE A 148 -5.38 -4.97 25.09
CA PHE A 148 -6.12 -6.13 25.56
C PHE A 148 -5.50 -6.65 26.85
N ASN A 149 -6.26 -6.56 27.94
CA ASN A 149 -5.88 -7.14 29.22
C ASN A 149 -6.43 -8.57 29.33
N TYR A 150 -5.60 -9.47 29.85
CA TYR A 150 -5.97 -10.85 30.13
C TYR A 150 -6.61 -10.96 31.52
N ASP A 151 -7.84 -11.44 31.57
CA ASP A 151 -8.58 -11.68 32.80
C ASP A 151 -8.40 -13.13 33.24
N GLU A 152 -7.55 -13.37 34.24
CA GLU A 152 -7.26 -14.71 34.78
C GLU A 152 -8.50 -15.45 35.29
N LYS A 153 -9.54 -14.73 35.72
CA LYS A 153 -10.76 -15.35 36.26
C LYS A 153 -11.64 -15.93 35.16
N THR A 154 -11.64 -15.28 33.99
CA THR A 154 -12.51 -15.67 32.87
C THR A 154 -11.75 -16.33 31.73
N ASP A 155 -10.41 -16.38 31.79
CA ASP A 155 -9.51 -16.89 30.75
C ASP A 155 -9.77 -16.23 29.39
N LYS A 156 -9.97 -14.91 29.40
CA LYS A 156 -10.33 -14.12 28.23
C LYS A 156 -9.59 -12.80 28.17
N PHE A 157 -9.33 -12.36 26.94
CA PHE A 157 -8.83 -11.02 26.67
C PHE A 157 -9.99 -10.04 26.53
N LYS A 158 -9.85 -8.86 27.13
CA LYS A 158 -10.82 -7.78 27.03
C LYS A 158 -10.12 -6.50 26.56
N PRO A 159 -10.66 -5.79 25.55
CA PRO A 159 -10.16 -4.47 25.21
C PRO A 159 -10.48 -3.51 26.36
N ILE A 160 -9.46 -2.85 26.90
CA ILE A 160 -9.62 -1.94 28.05
C ILE A 160 -9.30 -0.48 27.73
N ALA A 161 -8.57 -0.21 26.65
CA ALA A 161 -8.33 1.15 26.17
C ALA A 161 -7.97 1.17 24.68
N LYS A 162 -8.24 2.32 24.06
CA LYS A 162 -7.98 2.60 22.63
C LYS A 162 -7.35 3.98 22.50
N VAL A 163 -6.42 4.13 21.57
CA VAL A 163 -5.87 5.43 21.14
C VAL A 163 -5.67 5.43 19.63
N GLU A 164 -5.80 6.60 19.02
CA GLU A 164 -5.54 6.81 17.60
C GLU A 164 -4.38 7.78 17.41
N ALA A 165 -3.54 7.51 16.42
CA ALA A 165 -2.50 8.42 15.94
C ALA A 165 -2.72 8.66 14.43
N GLY A 166 -2.77 9.93 14.05
CA GLY A 166 -2.83 10.32 12.65
C GLY A 166 -1.45 10.33 11.99
N MET A 167 -1.41 10.65 10.71
CA MET A 167 -0.16 10.88 9.98
C MET A 167 0.26 12.34 10.10
N LYS A 168 1.58 12.61 10.08
CA LYS A 168 2.15 13.96 10.11
C LYS A 168 1.78 14.75 8.86
N GLU A 169 1.78 14.09 7.72
CA GLU A 169 1.33 14.66 6.45
C GLU A 169 -0.17 14.35 6.23
N PRO A 170 -0.92 15.24 5.58
CA PRO A 170 -2.30 14.94 5.16
C PRO A 170 -2.37 13.71 4.25
N PHE A 171 -3.50 13.00 4.26
CA PHE A 171 -3.70 11.85 3.37
C PHE A 171 -3.71 12.25 1.88
N ASP A 172 -4.00 13.52 1.57
CA ASP A 172 -3.95 14.10 0.22
C ASP A 172 -2.50 14.34 -0.27
N THR A 173 -1.48 14.18 0.59
CA THR A 173 -0.09 14.34 0.18
C THR A 173 0.27 13.25 -0.85
N PRO A 174 0.88 13.60 -1.99
CA PRO A 174 1.26 12.63 -2.99
C PRO A 174 2.40 11.74 -2.49
N LYS A 175 2.18 10.43 -2.56
CA LYS A 175 3.13 9.38 -2.15
C LYS A 175 3.38 8.41 -3.29
N HIS A 176 4.36 7.53 -3.11
CA HIS A 176 4.57 6.38 -4.01
C HIS A 176 4.90 6.83 -5.45
N GLY A 177 5.55 8.00 -5.56
CA GLY A 177 5.94 8.56 -6.84
C GLY A 177 6.85 7.61 -7.62
N HIS A 178 6.53 7.34 -8.88
CA HIS A 178 7.41 6.60 -9.77
C HIS A 178 7.25 7.05 -11.22
N LEU A 179 8.37 7.13 -11.94
CA LEU A 179 8.40 7.59 -13.32
C LEU A 179 8.29 6.42 -14.29
N SER A 180 7.51 6.59 -15.35
CA SER A 180 7.35 5.62 -16.43
C SER A 180 7.57 6.26 -17.80
N LEU A 181 8.20 5.54 -18.71
CA LEU A 181 8.22 5.94 -20.12
C LEU A 181 6.83 5.81 -20.74
N THR A 182 6.61 6.60 -21.78
CA THR A 182 5.43 6.49 -22.63
C THR A 182 5.83 6.02 -24.02
N ASP A 183 4.84 5.77 -24.88
CA ASP A 183 5.07 5.50 -26.29
C ASP A 183 5.63 6.72 -27.04
N ASP A 184 5.45 7.93 -26.51
CA ASP A 184 6.10 9.14 -26.99
C ASP A 184 7.49 9.30 -26.35
N GLU A 185 8.52 9.36 -27.19
CA GLU A 185 9.92 9.49 -26.80
C GLU A 185 10.26 10.86 -26.19
N THR A 186 9.40 11.85 -26.38
CA THR A 186 9.49 13.19 -25.82
C THR A 186 8.63 13.36 -24.58
N ALA A 187 8.13 12.27 -24.00
CA ALA A 187 7.27 12.32 -22.84
C ALA A 187 7.70 11.36 -21.71
N MET A 188 7.34 11.75 -20.49
CA MET A 188 7.57 10.99 -19.25
C MET A 188 6.30 11.06 -18.40
N ALA A 189 5.83 9.92 -17.92
CA ALA A 189 4.72 9.86 -16.98
C ALA A 189 5.24 9.87 -15.53
N ILE A 190 4.58 10.61 -14.66
CA ILE A 190 4.69 10.47 -13.22
C ILE A 190 3.40 9.82 -12.71
N LEU A 191 3.57 8.72 -11.97
CA LEU A 191 2.51 8.03 -11.28
C LEU A 191 2.68 8.25 -9.77
N PHE A 192 1.58 8.42 -9.05
CA PHE A 192 1.60 8.60 -7.59
C PHE A 192 0.22 8.28 -6.98
N ASN A 193 0.20 8.02 -5.68
CA ASN A 193 -1.02 7.74 -4.92
C ASN A 193 -1.34 8.87 -3.93
N SER A 194 -2.63 9.05 -3.63
CA SER A 194 -3.09 9.97 -2.58
C SER A 194 -4.45 9.53 -2.02
N GLY A 195 -4.93 10.21 -0.98
CA GLY A 195 -6.29 10.13 -0.47
C GLY A 195 -7.30 11.03 -1.21
N SER A 196 -6.91 11.70 -2.30
CA SER A 196 -7.70 12.74 -2.97
C SER A 196 -8.03 12.38 -4.42
N SER A 197 -9.30 12.54 -4.81
CA SER A 197 -9.75 12.39 -6.20
C SER A 197 -9.62 13.67 -7.04
N LYS A 198 -9.01 14.74 -6.49
CA LYS A 198 -8.85 16.02 -7.19
C LYS A 198 -7.93 15.88 -8.39
N THR A 199 -8.07 16.79 -9.36
CA THR A 199 -7.26 16.82 -10.57
C THR A 199 -5.76 16.74 -10.24
N PRO A 200 -5.07 15.65 -10.63
CA PRO A 200 -3.64 15.54 -10.42
C PRO A 200 -2.90 16.43 -11.41
N MET A 201 -1.78 16.98 -10.97
CA MET A 201 -0.94 17.83 -11.80
C MET A 201 0.54 17.64 -11.54
N VAL A 202 1.33 18.10 -12.50
CA VAL A 202 2.78 18.24 -12.40
C VAL A 202 3.18 19.63 -12.88
N LYS A 203 4.15 20.24 -12.20
CA LYS A 203 4.89 21.41 -12.67
C LYS A 203 6.31 20.97 -12.98
N TYR A 204 6.86 21.38 -14.12
CA TYR A 204 8.18 20.92 -14.55
C TYR A 204 8.94 21.96 -15.39
N GLY A 205 10.25 21.79 -15.48
CA GLY A 205 11.13 22.67 -16.27
C GLY A 205 12.61 22.33 -16.14
N GLU A 206 13.44 22.97 -16.95
CA GLU A 206 14.91 22.77 -16.94
C GLU A 206 15.61 23.49 -15.77
N ASN A 207 14.89 24.34 -15.03
CA ASN A 207 15.41 25.11 -13.89
C ASN A 207 14.61 24.79 -12.60
N PRO A 208 15.26 24.37 -11.50
CA PRO A 208 14.56 24.01 -10.26
C PRO A 208 13.84 25.18 -9.58
N GLN A 209 14.23 26.42 -9.87
CA GLN A 209 13.59 27.62 -9.33
C GLN A 209 12.48 28.16 -10.24
N ASP A 210 12.30 27.59 -11.44
CA ASP A 210 11.39 28.11 -12.46
C ASP A 210 10.77 26.96 -13.28
N LEU A 211 9.77 26.31 -12.67
CA LEU A 211 8.99 25.22 -13.26
C LEU A 211 7.91 25.78 -14.19
N LYS A 212 8.31 26.21 -15.39
CA LYS A 212 7.47 26.96 -16.36
C LYS A 212 6.32 26.15 -16.94
N PHE A 213 6.48 24.84 -17.06
CA PHE A 213 5.51 23.96 -17.70
C PHE A 213 4.61 23.33 -16.64
N HIS A 214 3.38 23.02 -17.02
CA HIS A 214 2.45 22.27 -16.19
C HIS A 214 1.61 21.34 -17.05
N ALA A 215 1.22 20.21 -16.46
CA ALA A 215 0.28 19.28 -17.06
C ALA A 215 -0.69 18.76 -16.00
N THR A 216 -1.88 18.35 -16.45
CA THR A 216 -2.88 17.66 -15.63
C THR A 216 -2.98 16.21 -16.08
N GLY A 217 -3.53 15.36 -15.23
CA GLY A 217 -3.57 13.93 -15.46
C GLY A 217 -4.92 13.28 -15.22
N THR A 218 -4.90 11.96 -15.19
CA THR A 218 -6.05 11.11 -14.90
C THR A 218 -5.91 10.45 -13.54
N THR A 219 -7.05 10.03 -12.99
CA THR A 219 -7.15 9.36 -11.70
C THR A 219 -7.96 8.08 -11.86
N THR A 220 -7.48 7.00 -11.26
CA THR A 220 -8.16 5.70 -11.18
C THR A 220 -8.15 5.19 -9.74
N THR A 221 -9.00 4.21 -9.45
CA THR A 221 -9.06 3.49 -8.18
C THR A 221 -9.71 2.12 -8.43
N TYR A 222 -9.67 1.24 -7.44
CA TYR A 222 -10.39 -0.04 -7.45
C TYR A 222 -10.93 -0.35 -6.05
N GLY A 223 -12.05 -1.06 -6.00
CA GLY A 223 -12.67 -1.58 -4.78
C GLY A 223 -12.42 -3.09 -4.61
N ALA A 224 -12.87 -3.62 -3.47
CA ALA A 224 -12.76 -5.04 -3.18
C ALA A 224 -13.49 -5.90 -4.23
N ASP A 225 -14.64 -5.42 -4.70
CA ASP A 225 -15.47 -6.10 -5.70
C ASP A 225 -14.83 -6.16 -7.11
N ASP A 226 -13.77 -5.36 -7.35
CA ASP A 226 -13.00 -5.42 -8.60
C ASP A 226 -11.96 -6.55 -8.60
N LEU A 227 -11.76 -7.23 -7.45
CA LEU A 227 -10.80 -8.33 -7.28
C LEU A 227 -11.50 -9.69 -7.36
N CYS A 228 -10.76 -10.70 -7.85
CA CYS A 228 -11.37 -11.95 -8.30
C CYS A 228 -11.84 -12.87 -7.16
N HIS A 229 -10.99 -13.07 -6.14
CA HIS A 229 -11.20 -14.11 -5.14
C HIS A 229 -10.76 -13.67 -3.73
N GLU A 230 -11.24 -14.40 -2.72
CA GLU A 230 -10.74 -14.25 -1.35
C GLU A 230 -9.27 -14.69 -1.27
N PRO A 231 -8.42 -14.04 -0.44
CA PRO A 231 -8.77 -12.95 0.47
C PRO A 231 -8.68 -11.55 -0.16
N ALA A 232 -8.31 -11.42 -1.45
CA ALA A 232 -8.09 -10.13 -2.10
C ALA A 232 -9.37 -9.28 -2.15
N ASN A 233 -10.52 -9.91 -2.31
CA ASN A 233 -11.81 -9.23 -2.46
C ASN A 233 -12.63 -9.08 -1.16
N VAL A 234 -12.03 -9.35 0.01
CA VAL A 234 -12.69 -9.17 1.32
C VAL A 234 -12.00 -8.12 2.16
N LEU A 235 -12.81 -7.30 2.85
CA LEU A 235 -12.31 -6.26 3.75
C LEU A 235 -11.56 -6.89 4.93
N GLY A 236 -10.37 -6.38 5.24
CA GLY A 236 -9.62 -6.75 6.43
C GLY A 236 -8.25 -6.12 6.45
N GLN A 237 -7.64 -6.04 7.63
CA GLN A 237 -6.33 -5.43 7.82
C GLN A 237 -5.23 -6.16 7.04
N ARG A 238 -5.38 -7.48 6.83
CA ARG A 238 -4.44 -8.32 6.07
C ARG A 238 -5.07 -8.93 4.81
N ALA A 239 -6.02 -8.23 4.21
CA ALA A 239 -6.78 -8.66 3.04
C ALA A 239 -6.93 -7.46 2.07
N PHE A 240 -8.12 -7.23 1.53
CA PHE A 240 -8.39 -6.02 0.73
C PHE A 240 -8.11 -4.76 1.54
N ARG A 241 -7.41 -3.84 0.91
CA ARG A 241 -7.20 -2.50 1.42
C ARG A 241 -7.45 -1.47 0.31
N ASP A 242 -8.21 -0.43 0.66
CA ASP A 242 -8.46 0.69 -0.25
C ASP A 242 -7.12 1.37 -0.66
N PRO A 243 -6.80 1.39 -1.97
CA PRO A 243 -5.54 1.96 -2.47
C PRO A 243 -5.52 3.49 -2.47
N GLY A 244 -6.65 4.14 -2.13
CA GLY A 244 -6.90 5.54 -2.37
C GLY A 244 -7.10 5.80 -3.86
N PHE A 245 -6.44 6.84 -4.35
CA PHE A 245 -6.49 7.24 -5.76
C PHE A 245 -5.12 7.14 -6.39
N MET A 246 -5.04 6.51 -7.54
CA MET A 246 -3.83 6.35 -8.36
C MET A 246 -3.89 7.36 -9.49
N HIS A 247 -2.86 8.18 -9.60
CA HIS A 247 -2.80 9.30 -10.54
C HIS A 247 -1.74 9.06 -11.60
N THR A 248 -2.01 9.51 -12.82
CA THR A 248 -1.03 9.51 -13.90
C THR A 248 -1.04 10.86 -14.61
N VAL A 249 0.11 11.54 -14.61
CA VAL A 249 0.30 12.82 -15.30
C VAL A 249 1.45 12.68 -16.30
N ILE A 250 1.24 13.12 -17.54
CA ILE A 250 2.24 13.02 -18.61
C ILE A 250 2.90 14.39 -18.84
N MET A 251 4.22 14.44 -18.72
CA MET A 251 5.04 15.59 -19.09
C MET A 251 5.49 15.41 -20.54
N THR A 252 5.15 16.35 -21.42
CA THR A 252 5.44 16.29 -22.87
C THR A 252 6.49 17.30 -23.30
N ASP A 253 6.87 17.23 -24.58
CA ASP A 253 7.78 18.17 -25.26
C ASP A 253 9.17 18.24 -24.60
N LEU A 254 9.60 17.10 -24.04
CA LEU A 254 10.89 16.96 -23.38
C LEU A 254 11.99 16.85 -24.43
N LYS A 255 13.03 17.67 -24.27
CA LYS A 255 14.28 17.54 -25.04
C LYS A 255 14.95 16.23 -24.64
N PRO A 256 15.56 15.49 -25.57
CA PRO A 256 16.27 14.26 -25.24
C PRO A 256 17.49 14.54 -24.36
N ASP A 257 17.87 13.56 -23.54
CA ASP A 257 19.07 13.58 -22.69
C ASP A 257 19.22 14.84 -21.80
N THR A 258 18.09 15.37 -21.31
CA THR A 258 18.01 16.64 -20.59
C THR A 258 17.47 16.43 -19.19
N TYR A 259 18.05 17.10 -18.19
CA TYR A 259 17.50 17.08 -16.84
C TYR A 259 16.29 18.01 -16.72
N TYR A 260 15.19 17.45 -16.24
CA TYR A 260 13.99 18.20 -15.86
C TYR A 260 13.80 18.11 -14.36
N TYR A 261 13.48 19.25 -13.76
CA TYR A 261 13.02 19.39 -12.40
C TYR A 261 11.50 19.40 -12.39
N TYR A 262 10.89 18.84 -11.35
CA TYR A 262 9.45 18.71 -11.28
C TYR A 262 8.90 18.62 -9.86
N GLN A 263 7.63 18.96 -9.70
CA GLN A 263 6.80 18.71 -8.52
C GLN A 263 5.46 18.15 -8.96
N TYR A 264 4.96 17.13 -8.27
CA TYR A 264 3.68 16.48 -8.56
C TYR A 264 2.75 16.55 -7.33
N GLY A 265 1.44 16.43 -7.56
CA GLY A 265 0.42 16.47 -6.52
C GLY A 265 -0.92 16.90 -7.10
N HIS A 266 -1.69 17.68 -6.35
CA HIS A 266 -2.99 18.19 -6.81
C HIS A 266 -2.99 19.71 -6.95
N GLU A 267 -3.81 20.20 -7.87
CA GLU A 267 -4.03 21.64 -8.04
C GLU A 267 -4.55 22.27 -6.74
N GLY A 268 -3.97 23.40 -6.32
CA GLY A 268 -4.41 24.13 -5.13
C GLY A 268 -4.12 23.44 -3.78
N HIS A 269 -3.31 22.37 -3.79
CA HIS A 269 -3.01 21.54 -2.62
C HIS A 269 -1.51 21.23 -2.46
N ALA A 270 -1.18 20.27 -1.59
CA ALA A 270 0.18 19.81 -1.33
C ALA A 270 0.83 19.26 -2.61
N LEU A 271 1.95 19.87 -2.99
CA LEU A 271 2.87 19.36 -4.00
C LEU A 271 4.04 18.66 -3.31
N SER A 272 4.63 17.68 -3.99
CA SER A 272 5.88 17.06 -3.57
C SER A 272 7.00 18.10 -3.44
N HIS A 273 8.10 17.73 -2.78
CA HIS A 273 9.36 18.45 -2.95
C HIS A 273 9.80 18.45 -4.42
N VAL A 274 10.62 19.43 -4.81
CA VAL A 274 11.21 19.46 -6.15
C VAL A 274 12.14 18.26 -6.32
N ARG A 275 11.86 17.45 -7.33
CA ARG A 275 12.66 16.31 -7.75
C ARG A 275 13.25 16.56 -9.13
N ARG A 276 14.10 15.66 -9.62
CA ARG A 276 14.66 15.72 -10.99
C ARG A 276 14.75 14.34 -11.61
N PHE A 277 14.61 14.28 -12.92
CA PHE A 277 14.88 13.10 -13.73
C PHE A 277 15.59 13.48 -15.02
N LYS A 278 16.20 12.49 -15.68
CA LYS A 278 16.78 12.65 -17.02
C LYS A 278 15.80 12.14 -18.07
N SER A 279 15.47 12.96 -19.05
CA SER A 279 14.61 12.55 -20.16
C SER A 279 15.30 11.50 -21.05
N ARG A 280 14.49 10.81 -21.86
CA ARG A 280 14.94 9.71 -22.72
C ARG A 280 16.11 10.14 -23.61
N PRO A 281 17.16 9.31 -23.76
CA PRO A 281 18.23 9.62 -24.70
C PRO A 281 17.74 9.58 -26.16
N PRO A 282 18.41 10.26 -27.10
CA PRO A 282 18.03 10.22 -28.51
C PRO A 282 18.19 8.80 -29.09
N LYS A 283 17.42 8.46 -30.14
CA LYS A 283 17.51 7.17 -30.84
C LYS A 283 18.92 6.78 -31.29
N SER A 284 19.78 7.75 -31.54
CA SER A 284 21.16 7.53 -31.97
C SER A 284 22.09 7.04 -30.86
N THR A 285 21.64 7.04 -29.61
CA THR A 285 22.42 6.57 -28.45
C THR A 285 22.70 5.08 -28.57
N LYS A 286 23.98 4.71 -28.49
CA LYS A 286 24.45 3.33 -28.69
C LYS A 286 24.63 2.52 -27.41
N TYR A 287 24.76 3.20 -26.27
CA TYR A 287 25.08 2.59 -24.99
C TYR A 287 24.09 3.10 -23.94
N ALA A 288 23.66 2.22 -23.05
CA ALA A 288 22.82 2.53 -21.92
C ALA A 288 23.34 1.77 -20.70
N ASN A 289 23.41 2.46 -19.55
CA ASN A 289 23.60 1.84 -18.26
C ASN A 289 22.22 1.75 -17.61
N PHE A 290 21.87 0.57 -17.10
CA PHE A 290 20.60 0.34 -16.44
C PHE A 290 20.77 -0.64 -15.29
N ILE A 291 19.84 -0.55 -14.34
CA ILE A 291 19.75 -1.47 -13.22
C ILE A 291 18.70 -2.52 -13.58
N ALA A 292 18.95 -3.78 -13.27
CA ALA A 292 17.95 -4.84 -13.41
C ALA A 292 17.96 -5.78 -12.20
N TYR A 293 16.77 -6.08 -11.69
CA TYR A 293 16.55 -7.07 -10.64
C TYR A 293 15.10 -7.59 -10.69
N ALA A 294 14.81 -8.63 -9.92
CA ALA A 294 13.47 -9.17 -9.71
C ALA A 294 13.36 -9.67 -8.27
N ASP A 295 12.18 -10.17 -7.88
CA ASP A 295 11.96 -10.87 -6.62
C ASP A 295 12.30 -10.00 -5.38
N MET A 296 12.09 -8.69 -5.47
CA MET A 296 12.53 -7.75 -4.43
C MET A 296 11.66 -7.85 -3.17
N GLY A 297 10.33 -7.87 -3.33
CA GLY A 297 9.37 -7.82 -2.22
C GLY A 297 9.40 -6.50 -1.43
N ALA A 298 8.74 -6.49 -0.27
CA ALA A 298 8.58 -5.30 0.57
C ALA A 298 9.18 -5.40 1.99
N TYR A 299 10.01 -6.42 2.28
CA TYR A 299 10.49 -6.70 3.64
C TYR A 299 11.77 -5.92 3.99
N VAL A 300 11.75 -5.12 5.06
CA VAL A 300 12.76 -4.08 5.27
C VAL A 300 14.11 -4.58 5.84
N GLU A 301 14.21 -5.73 6.55
CA GLU A 301 15.51 -6.14 7.16
C GLU A 301 15.85 -7.64 7.09
N PRO A 302 17.05 -8.03 6.59
CA PRO A 302 17.96 -7.30 5.72
C PRO A 302 17.54 -7.40 4.23
N GLY A 303 16.27 -7.75 3.96
CA GLY A 303 15.76 -8.15 2.64
C GLY A 303 15.70 -7.02 1.60
N SER A 304 14.49 -6.61 1.25
CA SER A 304 14.20 -5.64 0.19
C SER A 304 14.92 -4.30 0.41
N ALA A 305 15.11 -3.84 1.65
CA ALA A 305 15.80 -2.57 1.89
C ALA A 305 17.28 -2.58 1.49
N SER A 306 17.94 -3.74 1.54
CA SER A 306 19.34 -3.83 1.09
C SER A 306 19.44 -3.62 -0.43
N THR A 307 18.49 -4.17 -1.20
CA THR A 307 18.39 -3.90 -2.64
C THR A 307 18.04 -2.45 -2.90
N ALA A 308 17.01 -1.91 -2.23
CA ALA A 308 16.59 -0.52 -2.39
C ALA A 308 17.73 0.48 -2.10
N GLY A 309 18.49 0.25 -1.03
CA GLY A 309 19.64 1.07 -0.65
C GLY A 309 20.75 1.07 -1.72
N ARG A 310 21.11 -0.11 -2.24
CA ARG A 310 22.12 -0.23 -3.31
C ARG A 310 21.67 0.44 -4.60
N VAL A 311 20.40 0.25 -4.99
CA VAL A 311 19.82 0.93 -6.15
C VAL A 311 19.87 2.43 -5.97
N TYR A 312 19.49 2.93 -4.79
CA TYR A 312 19.56 4.36 -4.50
C TYR A 312 20.98 4.91 -4.62
N GLU A 313 22.00 4.21 -4.10
CA GLU A 313 23.41 4.60 -4.21
C GLU A 313 23.88 4.67 -5.67
N GLU A 314 23.54 3.68 -6.50
CA GLU A 314 23.92 3.64 -7.92
C GLU A 314 23.21 4.74 -8.75
N VAL A 315 21.95 5.03 -8.42
CA VAL A 315 21.18 6.11 -9.05
C VAL A 315 21.74 7.49 -8.67
N MET A 316 22.15 7.66 -7.42
CA MET A 316 22.60 8.95 -6.89
C MET A 316 24.07 9.27 -7.18
N GLY A 317 24.93 8.25 -7.20
CA GLY A 317 26.39 8.42 -7.33
C GLY A 317 27.05 7.54 -8.39
N GLY A 318 26.39 6.45 -8.83
CA GLY A 318 26.95 5.45 -9.76
C GLY A 318 26.73 5.74 -11.24
N GLY A 319 25.87 6.71 -11.58
CA GLY A 319 25.57 7.07 -12.98
C GLY A 319 24.49 6.21 -13.64
N TYR A 320 23.67 5.52 -12.85
CA TYR A 320 22.52 4.72 -13.31
C TYR A 320 21.20 5.49 -13.18
N ASP A 321 21.10 6.68 -13.76
CA ASP A 321 19.95 7.59 -13.59
C ASP A 321 18.96 7.58 -14.77
N SER A 322 19.07 6.58 -15.66
CA SER A 322 18.30 6.52 -16.90
C SER A 322 17.16 5.50 -16.85
N PHE A 323 17.45 4.25 -16.48
CA PHE A 323 16.50 3.14 -16.59
C PHE A 323 16.73 2.07 -15.52
N LEU A 324 15.63 1.55 -14.97
CA LEU A 324 15.58 0.38 -14.10
C LEU A 324 14.50 -0.59 -14.59
N LEU A 325 14.88 -1.86 -14.70
CA LEU A 325 14.01 -2.98 -15.03
C LEU A 325 13.78 -3.86 -13.79
N HIS A 326 12.55 -3.87 -13.28
CA HIS A 326 12.10 -4.83 -12.29
C HIS A 326 11.30 -5.93 -13.01
N PHE A 327 11.90 -7.08 -13.26
CA PHE A 327 11.32 -8.09 -14.15
C PHE A 327 10.45 -9.14 -13.42
N GLY A 328 9.51 -8.66 -12.61
CA GLY A 328 8.49 -9.47 -11.93
C GLY A 328 8.77 -9.80 -10.46
N ASP A 329 7.76 -10.39 -9.83
CA ASP A 329 7.72 -10.70 -8.40
C ASP A 329 7.98 -9.45 -7.55
N ILE A 330 7.05 -8.49 -7.69
CA ILE A 330 7.27 -7.09 -7.30
C ILE A 330 7.28 -6.95 -5.79
N SER A 331 6.10 -7.09 -5.17
CA SER A 331 5.89 -6.81 -3.75
C SER A 331 5.70 -8.09 -2.92
N TYR A 332 5.32 -9.20 -3.56
CA TYR A 332 4.76 -10.39 -2.92
C TYR A 332 3.55 -10.08 -2.03
N ALA A 333 2.73 -9.08 -2.40
CA ALA A 333 1.53 -8.73 -1.66
C ALA A 333 0.58 -9.92 -1.49
N ARG A 334 0.42 -10.75 -2.54
CA ARG A 334 -0.37 -12.00 -2.50
C ARG A 334 -1.71 -11.79 -1.79
N SER A 335 -2.48 -10.80 -2.26
CA SER A 335 -3.79 -10.39 -1.73
C SER A 335 -3.79 -9.63 -0.39
N VAL A 336 -2.62 -9.31 0.17
CA VAL A 336 -2.48 -8.47 1.36
C VAL A 336 -2.20 -7.03 0.91
N GLY A 337 -3.28 -6.26 0.72
CA GLY A 337 -3.21 -4.98 -0.01
C GLY A 337 -2.25 -3.94 0.57
N TYR A 338 -2.03 -3.93 1.90
CA TYR A 338 -1.12 -2.95 2.51
C TYR A 338 0.34 -3.13 2.09
N ILE A 339 0.75 -4.33 1.65
CA ILE A 339 2.12 -4.62 1.22
C ILE A 339 2.51 -3.77 -0.01
N TRP A 340 1.54 -3.43 -0.86
CA TRP A 340 1.78 -2.50 -1.98
C TRP A 340 2.22 -1.11 -1.52
N ASP A 341 1.59 -0.57 -0.47
CA ASP A 341 2.00 0.72 0.10
C ASP A 341 3.44 0.65 0.65
N GLN A 342 3.81 -0.47 1.29
CA GLN A 342 5.17 -0.69 1.80
C GLN A 342 6.21 -0.74 0.67
N PHE A 343 5.93 -1.51 -0.38
CA PHE A 343 6.81 -1.62 -1.54
C PHE A 343 7.04 -0.26 -2.20
N PHE A 344 5.96 0.48 -2.47
CA PHE A 344 6.09 1.76 -3.13
C PHE A 344 6.76 2.83 -2.26
N HIS A 345 6.54 2.82 -0.95
CA HIS A 345 7.33 3.65 -0.03
C HIS A 345 8.83 3.35 -0.15
N LEU A 346 9.19 2.06 -0.19
CA LEU A 346 10.57 1.62 -0.24
C LEU A 346 11.30 2.06 -1.52
N ILE A 347 10.61 2.07 -2.67
CA ILE A 347 11.22 2.40 -3.96
C ILE A 347 11.14 3.90 -4.33
N GLU A 348 10.19 4.66 -3.76
CA GLU A 348 9.97 6.08 -4.09
C GLU A 348 11.24 6.95 -4.10
N PRO A 349 12.22 6.79 -3.17
CA PRO A 349 13.44 7.60 -3.15
C PRO A 349 14.24 7.59 -4.46
N TYR A 350 14.25 6.44 -5.17
CA TYR A 350 14.92 6.32 -6.47
C TYR A 350 13.92 6.29 -7.63
N ALA A 351 12.73 5.71 -7.48
CA ALA A 351 11.73 5.61 -8.55
C ALA A 351 11.24 6.99 -9.05
N THR A 352 11.42 8.04 -8.25
CA THR A 352 11.17 9.44 -8.64
C THR A 352 12.33 10.14 -9.34
N ARG A 353 13.41 9.42 -9.69
CA ARG A 353 14.63 10.00 -10.30
C ARG A 353 14.98 9.42 -11.65
N LEU A 354 14.52 8.20 -11.93
CA LEU A 354 14.70 7.49 -13.19
C LEU A 354 13.42 6.75 -13.53
N TYR A 355 13.31 6.36 -14.80
CA TYR A 355 12.24 5.50 -15.26
C TYR A 355 12.37 4.09 -14.67
N VAL A 356 11.26 3.58 -14.11
CA VAL A 356 11.09 2.22 -13.62
C VAL A 356 10.11 1.47 -14.52
N HIS A 357 10.55 0.33 -15.05
CA HIS A 357 9.67 -0.65 -15.68
C HIS A 357 9.41 -1.79 -14.71
N LEU A 358 8.14 -2.12 -14.52
CA LEU A 358 7.71 -3.27 -13.74
C LEU A 358 7.08 -4.27 -14.71
N ASP A 359 7.68 -5.45 -14.83
CA ASP A 359 7.02 -6.60 -15.45
C ASP A 359 6.15 -7.31 -14.41
N VAL A 360 5.04 -7.89 -14.87
CA VAL A 360 4.05 -8.58 -14.02
C VAL A 360 4.22 -10.09 -14.20
N ASN A 361 4.41 -10.81 -13.10
CA ASN A 361 4.50 -12.27 -13.05
C ASN A 361 3.33 -12.88 -12.25
N VAL A 362 3.33 -14.21 -12.12
CA VAL A 362 2.23 -14.97 -11.48
C VAL A 362 1.89 -14.50 -10.06
N GLU A 363 2.88 -14.04 -9.31
CA GLU A 363 2.72 -13.57 -7.93
C GLU A 363 2.14 -12.16 -7.82
N ASP A 364 2.07 -11.44 -8.94
CA ASP A 364 1.53 -10.10 -9.04
C ASP A 364 0.04 -10.10 -9.47
N TYR A 365 -0.47 -11.24 -9.94
CA TYR A 365 -1.90 -11.39 -10.23
C TYR A 365 -2.67 -11.67 -8.94
N GLU A 366 -3.63 -10.82 -8.63
CA GLU A 366 -4.61 -11.04 -7.56
C GLU A 366 -5.91 -11.68 -8.11
N CYS A 367 -5.74 -12.37 -9.24
CA CYS A 367 -6.66 -13.19 -10.00
C CYS A 367 -5.89 -14.43 -10.50
#